data_AF-A0A7C2WSK4-F1
#
_entry.id   AF-A0A7C2WSK4-F1
#
_cell.length_a   1.000
_cell.length_b   1.000
_cell.length_c   1.000
_cell.angle_alpha   90.00
_cell.angle_beta   90.00
_cell.angle_gamma   90.00
#
_symmetry.space_group_name_H-M   'P 1'
#
loop_
_entity.id
_entity.type
_entity.pdbx_description
1 polymer ?
#
loop_
_entity_poly.entity_id
_entity_poly.type
_entity_poly.pdbx_seq_one_letter_code
_entity_poly.pdbx_strand_id
1 'polypeptide(L)' 'MLQGICPRCGTKFYGWALKNPEHQDCSKCGSWLNITEGPPEYQRIPPAINNIYTPDNIRHILKETDIDRWLDS' A
#
# COMPACT_ATOMS: atom_id res chain seq x y z
N MET A 1 4.51 -1.19 -8.62
CA MET A 1 4.30 -2.50 -7.96
C MET A 1 4.12 -3.53 -9.07
N LEU A 2 4.90 -4.61 -9.05
CA LEU A 2 4.76 -5.66 -10.06
C LEU A 2 3.59 -6.57 -9.73
N GLN A 3 2.82 -6.90 -10.76
CA GLN A 3 1.70 -7.82 -10.73
C GLN A 3 1.91 -8.87 -11.82
N GLY A 4 1.74 -10.14 -11.49
CA GLY A 4 1.74 -11.26 -12.42
C GLY A 4 0.38 -11.94 -12.45
N ILE A 5 -0.11 -12.35 -13.63
CA ILE A 5 -1.38 -13.09 -13.77
C ILE A 5 -1.14 -14.37 -14.57
N CYS A 6 -1.46 -15.57 -14.04
CA CYS A 6 -1.41 -16.82 -14.85
C CYS A 6 -2.53 -16.77 -15.90
N PRO A 7 -2.23 -16.85 -17.21
CA PRO A 7 -3.25 -16.83 -18.26
C PRO A 7 -4.12 -18.10 -18.28
N ARG A 8 -3.67 -19.20 -17.67
CA ARG A 8 -4.45 -20.46 -17.60
C ARG A 8 -5.42 -20.53 -16.43
N CYS A 9 -5.01 -20.08 -15.25
CA CYS A 9 -5.81 -20.25 -14.02
C CYS A 9 -6.27 -18.93 -13.38
N GLY A 10 -5.83 -17.77 -13.91
CA GLY A 10 -6.21 -16.45 -13.42
C GLY A 10 -5.64 -16.07 -12.05
N THR A 11 -4.77 -16.91 -11.45
CA THR A 11 -4.15 -16.59 -10.15
C THR A 11 -3.26 -15.36 -10.29
N LYS A 12 -3.38 -14.45 -9.33
CA LYS A 12 -2.63 -13.19 -9.27
C LYS A 12 -1.48 -13.30 -8.30
N PHE A 13 -0.32 -12.79 -8.70
CA PHE A 13 0.92 -12.73 -7.94
C PHE A 13 1.37 -11.28 -7.85
N TYR A 14 2.00 -10.92 -6.74
CA TYR A 14 2.42 -9.55 -6.49
C TYR A 14 3.78 -9.53 -5.80
N GLY A 15 4.54 -8.47 -6.05
CA GLY A 15 5.77 -8.19 -5.32
C GLY A 15 7.02 -8.17 -6.18
N TRP A 16 8.13 -7.78 -5.55
CA TRP A 16 9.41 -7.59 -6.21
C TRP A 16 10.04 -8.90 -6.71
N ALA A 17 9.66 -10.04 -6.13
CA ALA A 17 10.15 -11.36 -6.54
C ALA A 17 9.89 -11.64 -8.03
N LEU A 18 8.82 -11.08 -8.61
CA LEU A 18 8.50 -11.19 -10.04
C LEU A 18 9.56 -10.56 -10.96
N LYS A 19 10.55 -9.81 -10.44
CA LYS A 19 11.72 -9.35 -11.21
C LYS A 19 12.65 -10.49 -11.57
N ASN A 20 12.68 -11.56 -10.77
CA ASN A 20 13.55 -12.70 -11.00
C ASN A 20 12.82 -13.71 -11.91
N PRO A 21 13.44 -14.20 -12.99
CA PRO A 21 12.84 -15.18 -13.90
C PRO A 21 12.34 -16.46 -13.21
N GLU A 22 12.99 -16.88 -12.12
CA GLU A 22 12.65 -18.06 -11.30
C GLU A 22 11.32 -17.94 -10.53
N HIS A 23 10.71 -16.76 -10.53
CA HIS A 23 9.44 -16.48 -9.87
C HIS A 23 8.37 -16.04 -10.88
N GLN A 24 8.62 -16.22 -12.18
CA GLN A 24 7.68 -15.84 -13.26
C GLN A 24 6.83 -17.01 -13.76
N ASP A 25 6.92 -18.17 -13.12
CA ASP A 25 6.02 -19.29 -13.31
C ASP A 25 4.93 -19.33 -12.25
N CYS A 26 3.77 -19.84 -12.63
CA CYS A 26 2.69 -20.03 -11.68
C CYS A 26 2.85 -21.34 -10.92
N SER A 27 2.95 -21.25 -9.58
CA SER A 27 3.02 -22.40 -8.68
C SER A 27 1.87 -23.40 -8.77
N LYS A 28 0.73 -23.04 -9.36
CA LYS A 28 -0.42 -23.94 -9.59
C LYS A 28 -0.43 -24.59 -10.96
N CYS A 29 -0.16 -23.79 -12.00
CA CYS A 29 -0.41 -24.13 -13.40
C CYS A 29 0.89 -24.44 -14.17
N GLY A 30 2.05 -24.14 -13.59
CA GLY A 30 3.38 -24.24 -14.23
C GLY A 30 3.57 -23.31 -15.45
N SER A 31 2.60 -22.44 -15.74
CA SER A 31 2.64 -21.56 -16.90
C SER A 31 3.25 -20.22 -16.56
N TRP A 32 3.88 -19.60 -17.55
CA TRP A 32 4.48 -18.27 -17.43
C TRP A 32 3.42 -17.21 -17.09
N LEU A 33 3.78 -16.30 -16.19
CA LEU A 33 2.92 -15.21 -15.74
C LEU A 33 2.98 -14.04 -16.72
N ASN A 34 1.83 -13.43 -16.99
CA ASN A 34 1.78 -12.12 -17.64
C ASN A 34 2.08 -11.04 -16.60
N ILE A 35 3.27 -10.45 -16.67
CA ILE A 35 3.75 -9.48 -15.69
C ILE A 35 3.52 -8.06 -16.20
N THR A 36 2.92 -7.23 -15.35
CA THR A 36 2.72 -5.80 -15.58
C THR A 36 3.32 -5.01 -14.43
N GLU A 37 3.94 -3.88 -14.77
CA GLU A 37 4.41 -2.90 -13.79
C GLU A 37 3.38 -1.77 -13.71
N GLY A 38 2.57 -1.78 -12.65
CA GLY A 38 1.63 -0.70 -12.37
C GLY A 38 2.23 0.34 -11.41
N PRO A 39 1.69 1.57 -11.36
CA PRO A 39 1.97 2.46 -10.24
C PRO A 39 1.60 1.75 -8.92
N PRO A 40 2.29 2.01 -7.80
CA PRO A 40 1.84 1.52 -6.50
C PRO A 40 0.38 1.96 -6.29
N GLU A 41 -0.46 1.08 -5.74
CA GLU A 41 -1.88 1.39 -5.46
C GLU A 41 -2.11 2.58 -4.51
N TYR A 42 -1.03 3.21 -4.02
CA TYR A 42 -1.03 4.44 -3.24
C TYR A 42 -1.64 5.65 -3.97
N GLN A 43 -1.92 5.55 -5.28
CA GLN A 43 -2.55 6.62 -6.06
C GLN A 43 -4.06 6.49 -6.26
N ARG A 44 -4.73 5.58 -5.53
CA ARG A 44 -6.21 5.57 -5.42
C ARG A 44 -6.71 6.05 -4.06
N ILE A 45 -5.96 6.93 -3.37
CA ILE A 45 -6.60 7.75 -2.34
C ILE A 45 -7.51 8.72 -3.10
N PRO A 46 -8.84 8.67 -2.95
CA PRO A 46 -9.69 9.72 -3.51
C PRO A 46 -9.20 11.07 -2.93
N PRO A 47 -9.16 12.15 -3.73
CA PRO A 47 -8.66 13.46 -3.29
C PRO A 47 -9.38 14.06 -2.06
N ALA A 48 -10.37 13.37 -1.50
CA ALA A 48 -11.18 13.77 -0.37
C ALA A 48 -10.52 13.59 1.01
N ILE A 49 -9.34 12.97 1.15
CA ILE A 49 -8.70 12.75 2.47
C ILE A 49 -7.45 13.61 2.67
N ASN A 50 -7.45 14.86 2.20
CA ASN A 50 -6.36 15.81 2.47
C ASN A 50 -6.71 16.90 3.51
N ASN A 51 -7.85 16.81 4.21
CA ASN A 51 -8.30 17.90 5.09
C ASN A 51 -8.38 17.56 6.60
N ILE A 52 -7.65 16.55 7.08
CA ILE A 52 -7.55 16.27 8.52
C ILE A 52 -6.26 16.86 9.14
N TYR A 53 -5.27 17.21 8.32
CA TYR A 53 -4.01 17.82 8.78
C TYR A 53 -3.82 19.25 8.26
N THR A 54 -4.85 20.10 8.42
CA THR A 54 -4.61 21.55 8.45
C THR A 54 -4.20 21.94 9.88
N PRO A 55 -3.20 22.81 10.07
CA PRO A 55 -2.74 23.22 11.41
C PRO A 55 -3.85 23.85 12.27
N ASP A 56 -4.94 24.32 11.65
CA ASP A 56 -6.11 24.86 12.35
C ASP A 56 -6.99 23.79 13.02
N ASN A 57 -7.06 22.56 12.48
CA ASN A 57 -7.89 21.48 13.05
C ASN A 57 -7.24 20.72 14.22
N ILE A 58 -5.90 20.74 14.33
CA ILE A 58 -5.19 20.09 15.44
C ILE A 58 -5.46 20.81 16.78
N ARG A 59 -5.69 22.14 16.75
CA ARG A 59 -5.97 22.94 17.96
C ARG A 59 -7.25 22.52 18.70
N HIS A 60 -8.21 21.88 18.01
CA HIS A 60 -9.42 21.38 18.66
C HIS A 60 -9.22 20.00 19.30
N ILE A 61 -8.30 19.19 18.79
CA ILE A 61 -8.03 17.83 19.30
C ILE A 61 -7.08 17.87 20.52
N LEU A 62 -6.13 18.80 20.54
CA LEU A 62 -5.14 18.90 21.62
C LEU A 62 -5.64 19.61 22.89
N LYS A 63 -6.90 20.05 22.95
CA LYS A 63 -7.45 20.70 24.16
C LYS A 63 -8.04 19.75 25.20
N GLU A 64 -8.17 18.45 24.88
CA GLU A 64 -8.77 17.46 25.79
C GLU A 64 -7.77 16.44 26.37
N THR A 65 -6.47 16.58 26.06
CA THR A 65 -5.43 15.79 26.74
C THR A 65 -4.57 16.70 27.60
N ASP A 66 -4.82 16.60 28.90
CA ASP A 66 -4.09 17.17 30.03
C ASP A 66 -2.64 16.61 30.09
N ILE A 67 -1.82 16.88 29.07
CA ILE A 67 -0.40 16.48 28.98
C ILE A 67 0.51 17.59 29.51
N ASP A 68 0.12 18.25 30.61
CA ASP A 68 1.01 19.17 31.34
C ASP A 68 1.39 18.62 32.74
N ARG A 69 1.06 17.35 33.05
CA ARG A 69 1.33 16.74 34.37
C ARG A 69 2.48 15.73 34.39
N TRP A 70 3.49 15.84 33.52
CA TRP A 70 4.62 14.91 33.46
C TRP A 70 5.97 15.52 33.05
N LEU A 71 6.18 16.84 33.20
CA LEU A 71 7.48 17.49 32.95
C LEU A 71 8.00 18.32 34.14
N ASP A 72 7.72 17.88 35.37
CA ASP A 72 8.41 18.38 36.57
C ASP A 72 8.73 17.21 37.51
N SER A 73 9.72 16.39 37.14
CA SER A 73 10.41 15.46 38.05
C SER A 73 11.89 15.46 37.77
#